data_AF-A0A820GDW0-F1
#
_entry.id   AF-A0A820GDW0-F1
#
_cell.length_a   1.000
_cell.length_b   1.000
_cell.length_c   1.000
_cell.angle_alpha   90.00
_cell.angle_beta   90.00
_cell.angle_gamma   90.00
#
_symmetry.space_group_name_H-M   'P 1'
#
loop_
_entity.id
_entity.type
_entity.pdbx_description
1 polymer ?
#
loop_
_entity_poly.entity_id
_entity_poly.type
_entity_poly.pdbx_seq_one_letter_code
_entity_poly.pdbx_strand_id
1 'polypeptide(L)'
;MYKIRNNTLQHKQKQLRYINIEINTQNSILNHYFKTSQPTRQHQDDLRWINKFNENFENKLIEKRDKKIKTLKENQVQEQSPKPQTTKTMNSKITYDTSNVINISKIHLSQEQLKVISKGLKFVPTPRSINTITTVVNCEKSLFSTPKLIKSAAISEISTFIQKWRKPTKFNMNKEETKLLKEIKSIQDIVIIQADKGGKIVIMNKNDYFNKIEEKLNDLNVYEQVKNDPTIIKTEINKKVTKMLKQNKITDQNKYYLTSIDDLPKIRGQPKLHKIDTPMRIVTCSRDTITSPISQFIFRIIKELRTTLSGVVCNTSNFIKIITDVKLNQDEHLASLDIQDLYTNIPVNKAIDITLKRLDESKKLDNLPFTKTDIKELLILALKNSYFQFNGKFYKQKTGLPMGIHYHQY
;
A
#
# COMPACT_ATOMS: atom_id res chain seq x y z
N MET A 1 5.90 -10.00 -51.82
CA MET A 1 6.62 -8.87 -51.18
C MET A 1 5.87 -7.53 -51.18
N TYR A 2 5.01 -7.23 -52.17
CA TYR A 2 4.30 -5.93 -52.27
C TYR A 2 3.32 -5.63 -51.10
N LYS A 3 2.58 -6.65 -50.61
CA LYS A 3 1.65 -6.51 -49.45
C LYS A 3 2.33 -6.23 -48.10
N ILE A 4 3.58 -6.66 -47.90
CA ILE A 4 4.32 -6.50 -46.63
C ILE A 4 4.95 -5.09 -46.54
N ARG A 5 5.39 -4.53 -47.66
CA ARG A 5 5.90 -3.14 -47.74
C ARG A 5 4.80 -2.10 -47.44
N ASN A 6 3.58 -2.30 -47.94
CA ASN A 6 2.47 -1.36 -47.72
C ASN A 6 1.99 -1.29 -46.26
N ASN A 7 1.93 -2.42 -45.56
CA ASN A 7 1.59 -2.44 -44.12
C ASN A 7 2.63 -1.74 -43.25
N THR A 8 3.91 -1.82 -43.63
CA THR A 8 5.00 -1.19 -42.89
C THR A 8 5.02 0.33 -43.11
N LEU A 9 4.70 0.79 -44.32
CA LEU A 9 4.55 2.23 -44.63
C LEU A 9 3.32 2.83 -43.94
N GLN A 10 2.17 2.16 -43.99
CA GLN A 10 0.97 2.59 -43.27
C GLN A 10 1.18 2.66 -41.75
N HIS A 11 1.93 1.70 -41.19
CA HIS A 11 2.27 1.73 -39.76
C HIS A 11 3.17 2.92 -39.40
N LYS A 12 4.17 3.24 -40.24
CA LYS A 12 5.03 4.42 -40.06
C LYS A 12 4.27 5.74 -40.22
N GLN A 13 3.36 5.84 -41.20
CA GLN A 13 2.49 7.00 -41.38
C GLN A 13 1.54 7.20 -40.19
N LYS A 14 0.99 6.10 -39.64
CA LYS A 14 0.16 6.14 -38.43
C LYS A 14 0.96 6.62 -37.22
N GLN A 15 2.21 6.17 -37.07
CA GLN A 15 3.11 6.66 -36.01
C GLN A 15 3.43 8.15 -36.14
N LEU A 16 3.73 8.64 -37.36
CA LEU A 16 3.93 10.07 -37.63
C LEU A 16 2.68 10.90 -37.30
N ARG A 17 1.50 10.39 -37.65
CA ARG A 17 0.23 11.06 -37.33
C ARG A 17 -0.01 11.17 -35.82
N TYR A 18 0.35 10.14 -35.04
CA TYR A 18 0.26 10.20 -33.57
C TYR A 18 1.25 11.19 -32.97
N ILE A 19 2.49 11.24 -33.48
CA ILE A 19 3.50 12.21 -33.03
C ILE A 19 3.01 13.64 -33.30
N ASN A 20 2.43 13.90 -34.48
CA ASN A 20 1.89 15.23 -34.80
C ASN A 20 0.69 15.61 -33.93
N ILE A 21 -0.18 14.66 -33.57
CA ILE A 21 -1.28 14.90 -32.62
C ILE A 21 -0.73 15.25 -31.22
N GLU A 22 0.32 14.55 -30.78
CA GLU A 22 0.97 14.79 -29.49
C GLU A 22 1.61 16.19 -29.44
N ILE A 23 2.35 16.57 -30.49
CA ILE A 23 2.93 17.91 -30.63
C ILE A 23 1.83 18.98 -30.60
N ASN A 24 0.76 18.80 -31.36
CA ASN A 24 -0.34 19.76 -31.42
C ASN A 24 -1.08 19.91 -30.07
N THR A 25 -1.23 18.81 -29.34
CA THR A 25 -1.85 18.82 -28.00
C THR A 25 -0.97 19.59 -27.01
N GLN A 26 0.35 19.34 -27.02
CA GLN A 26 1.29 20.04 -26.16
C GLN A 26 1.35 21.54 -26.48
N ASN A 27 1.36 21.91 -27.76
CA ASN A 27 1.27 23.31 -28.20
C ASN A 27 -0.04 23.98 -27.77
N SER A 28 -1.16 23.25 -27.80
CA SER A 28 -2.46 23.77 -27.34
C SER A 28 -2.47 24.04 -25.83
N ILE A 29 -1.89 23.13 -25.03
CA ILE A 29 -1.72 23.29 -23.59
C ILE A 29 -0.82 24.49 -23.27
N LEU A 30 0.30 24.61 -23.99
CA LEU A 30 1.25 25.72 -23.83
C LEU A 30 0.57 27.06 -24.18
N ASN A 31 -0.17 27.12 -25.28
CA ASN A 31 -0.94 28.32 -25.68
C ASN A 31 -2.04 28.68 -24.69
N HIS A 32 -2.71 27.69 -24.08
CA HIS A 32 -3.70 27.94 -23.03
C HIS A 32 -3.04 28.51 -21.77
N TYR A 33 -1.87 27.99 -21.40
CA TYR A 33 -1.06 28.48 -20.29
C TYR A 33 -0.58 29.93 -20.53
N PHE A 34 -0.12 30.26 -21.75
CA PHE A 34 0.26 31.62 -22.14
C PHE A 34 -0.93 32.60 -22.10
N LYS A 35 -2.13 32.15 -22.49
CA LYS A 35 -3.34 33.00 -22.48
C LYS A 35 -3.90 33.27 -21.09
N THR A 36 -3.60 32.42 -20.11
CA THR A 36 -4.22 32.47 -18.77
C THR A 36 -3.31 33.05 -17.68
N SER A 37 -2.07 33.43 -18.03
CA SER A 37 -1.05 33.88 -17.07
C SER A 37 -0.68 35.34 -17.27
N GLN A 38 -0.75 36.17 -16.21
CA GLN A 38 -0.18 37.53 -16.18
C GLN A 38 1.29 37.46 -15.72
N PRO A 39 2.25 38.07 -16.43
CA PRO A 39 3.67 37.83 -16.17
C PRO A 39 4.14 38.54 -14.89
N THR A 40 4.65 37.78 -13.91
CA THR A 40 5.46 38.30 -12.80
C THR A 40 6.94 37.93 -13.00
N ARG A 41 7.86 38.63 -12.34
CA ARG A 41 9.32 38.57 -12.61
C ARG A 41 9.95 37.16 -12.49
N GLN A 42 9.39 36.27 -11.68
CA GLN A 42 9.81 34.85 -11.58
C GLN A 42 9.47 34.03 -12.83
N HIS A 43 8.45 34.43 -13.57
CA HIS A 43 7.96 33.75 -14.77
C HIS A 43 8.95 33.82 -15.94
N GLN A 44 9.78 34.87 -16.05
CA GLN A 44 10.78 34.96 -17.11
C GLN A 44 11.91 33.92 -16.97
N ASP A 45 12.26 33.55 -15.74
CA ASP A 45 13.24 32.51 -15.46
C ASP A 45 12.67 31.11 -15.72
N ASP A 46 11.40 30.89 -15.40
CA ASP A 46 10.66 29.68 -15.78
C ASP A 46 10.53 29.57 -17.31
N LEU A 47 10.25 30.69 -18.00
CA LEU A 47 10.19 30.74 -19.48
C LEU A 47 11.55 30.43 -20.12
N ARG A 48 12.65 30.96 -19.57
CA ARG A 48 14.02 30.63 -20.02
C ARG A 48 14.36 29.17 -19.74
N TRP A 49 13.97 28.61 -18.60
CA TRP A 49 14.18 27.21 -18.26
C TRP A 49 13.36 26.27 -19.16
N ILE A 50 12.09 26.58 -19.42
CA ILE A 50 11.20 25.80 -20.29
C ILE A 50 11.65 25.85 -21.75
N ASN A 51 12.03 27.02 -22.28
CA ASN A 51 12.53 27.13 -23.65
C ASN A 51 13.86 26.37 -23.82
N LYS A 52 14.77 26.48 -22.84
CA LYS A 52 16.03 25.71 -22.81
C LYS A 52 15.80 24.20 -22.62
N PHE A 53 14.74 23.80 -21.92
CA PHE A 53 14.35 22.40 -21.77
C PHE A 53 13.76 21.85 -23.08
N ASN A 54 12.91 22.61 -23.76
CA ASN A 54 12.35 22.26 -25.07
C ASN A 54 13.45 22.09 -26.14
N GLU A 55 14.37 23.05 -26.28
CA GLU A 55 15.48 22.94 -27.24
C GLU A 55 16.40 21.75 -26.92
N ASN A 56 16.77 21.54 -25.65
CA ASN A 56 17.59 20.40 -25.26
C ASN A 56 16.87 19.05 -25.46
N PHE A 57 15.55 19.02 -25.32
CA PHE A 57 14.75 17.83 -25.51
C PHE A 57 14.55 17.52 -26.99
N GLU A 58 14.25 18.51 -27.83
CA GLU A 58 14.21 18.38 -29.29
C GLU A 58 15.56 17.94 -29.85
N ASN A 59 16.66 18.56 -29.42
CA ASN A 59 18.01 18.19 -29.83
C ASN A 59 18.36 16.74 -29.45
N LYS A 60 17.97 16.30 -28.23
CA LYS A 60 18.14 14.89 -27.81
C LYS A 60 17.29 13.91 -28.63
N LEU A 61 16.12 14.33 -29.10
CA LEU A 61 15.26 13.50 -29.95
C LEU A 61 15.80 13.43 -31.38
N ILE A 62 16.33 14.53 -31.91
CA ILE A 62 17.02 14.58 -33.20
C ILE A 62 18.28 13.71 -33.17
N GLU A 63 19.11 13.81 -32.13
CA GLU A 63 20.28 12.92 -31.96
C GLU A 63 19.89 11.44 -31.89
N LYS A 64 18.82 11.10 -31.15
CA LYS A 64 18.32 9.72 -31.09
C LYS A 64 17.80 9.24 -32.44
N ARG A 65 17.16 10.12 -33.22
CA ARG A 65 16.71 9.82 -34.58
C ARG A 65 17.90 9.54 -35.49
N ASP A 66 18.91 10.40 -35.46
CA ASP A 66 20.04 10.32 -36.38
C ASP A 66 20.99 9.16 -36.04
N LYS A 67 21.21 8.88 -34.75
CA LYS A 67 21.88 7.64 -34.30
C LYS A 67 21.16 6.41 -34.80
N LYS A 68 19.82 6.38 -34.73
CA LYS A 68 19.01 5.24 -35.17
C LYS A 68 19.01 5.08 -36.69
N ILE A 69 19.05 6.18 -37.46
CA ILE A 69 19.23 6.15 -38.92
C ILE A 69 20.62 5.61 -39.27
N LYS A 70 21.67 6.01 -38.54
CA LYS A 70 23.03 5.53 -38.76
C LYS A 70 23.16 4.01 -38.52
N THR A 71 22.64 3.50 -37.40
CA THR A 71 22.64 2.06 -37.11
C THR A 71 21.84 1.24 -38.13
N LEU A 72 20.75 1.80 -38.67
CA LEU A 72 19.95 1.13 -39.71
C LEU A 72 20.69 1.07 -41.06
N LYS A 73 21.50 2.07 -41.39
CA LYS A 73 22.38 2.06 -42.58
C LYS A 73 23.54 1.07 -42.41
N GLU A 74 24.15 1.01 -41.23
CA GLU A 74 25.24 0.06 -40.90
C GLU A 74 24.74 -1.40 -40.93
N ASN A 75 23.53 -1.66 -40.43
CA ASN A 75 22.92 -3.00 -40.46
C ASN A 75 22.51 -3.46 -41.88
N GLN A 76 22.21 -2.54 -42.80
CA GLN A 76 21.97 -2.89 -44.21
C GLN A 76 23.26 -3.32 -44.94
N VAL A 77 24.43 -2.88 -44.48
CA VAL A 77 25.73 -3.28 -45.04
C VAL A 77 26.19 -4.64 -44.48
N GLN A 78 25.80 -5.00 -43.26
CA GLN A 78 26.18 -6.27 -42.63
C GLN A 78 25.30 -7.49 -43.01
N GLU A 79 24.11 -7.29 -43.60
CA GLU A 79 23.24 -8.40 -44.05
C GLU A 79 23.74 -9.14 -45.32
N GLN A 80 24.92 -8.79 -45.86
CA GLN A 80 25.53 -9.46 -47.02
C GLN A 80 26.62 -10.50 -46.69
N SER A 81 26.79 -10.92 -45.43
CA SER A 81 27.80 -11.95 -45.07
C SER A 81 27.22 -13.03 -44.14
N PRO A 82 27.38 -14.34 -44.44
CA PRO A 82 26.76 -15.40 -43.64
C PRO A 82 27.62 -15.81 -42.43
N LYS A 83 26.99 -16.10 -41.28
CA LYS A 83 27.61 -16.76 -40.13
C LYS A 83 26.77 -17.96 -39.61
N PRO A 84 27.40 -18.99 -39.02
CA PRO A 84 26.83 -20.33 -38.91
C PRO A 84 26.02 -20.55 -37.62
N GLN A 85 25.04 -21.46 -37.71
CA GLN A 85 24.17 -21.87 -36.60
C GLN A 85 24.86 -22.91 -35.71
N THR A 86 24.76 -22.74 -34.39
CA THR A 86 24.97 -23.82 -33.41
C THR A 86 23.79 -23.87 -32.44
N THR A 87 23.09 -25.00 -32.45
CA THR A 87 22.02 -25.38 -31.54
C THR A 87 22.62 -25.97 -30.26
N LYS A 88 22.26 -25.42 -29.09
CA LYS A 88 22.45 -26.08 -27.79
C LYS A 88 21.11 -26.24 -27.09
N THR A 89 20.67 -27.49 -27.01
CA THR A 89 19.52 -27.94 -26.23
C THR A 89 19.92 -28.00 -24.76
N MET A 90 19.32 -27.18 -23.90
CA MET A 90 19.46 -27.33 -22.43
C MET A 90 18.22 -28.01 -21.87
N ASN A 91 18.34 -29.30 -21.57
CA ASN A 91 17.46 -29.99 -20.63
C ASN A 91 18.13 -29.98 -19.26
N SER A 92 17.67 -29.12 -18.34
CA SER A 92 17.94 -29.29 -16.91
C SER A 92 16.61 -29.41 -16.16
N LYS A 93 16.40 -30.59 -15.56
CA LYS A 93 15.35 -30.82 -14.56
C LYS A 93 15.66 -29.94 -13.35
N ILE A 94 15.00 -28.79 -13.26
CA ILE A 94 15.06 -27.95 -12.06
C ILE A 94 14.19 -28.62 -11.00
N THR A 95 14.80 -29.12 -9.93
CA THR A 95 14.11 -29.46 -8.68
C THR A 95 13.74 -28.15 -7.98
N TYR A 96 12.44 -27.93 -7.73
CA TYR A 96 11.92 -26.65 -7.24
C TYR A 96 11.69 -26.69 -5.72
N ASP A 97 12.14 -25.64 -5.02
CA ASP A 97 11.98 -25.48 -3.58
C ASP A 97 10.57 -24.96 -3.22
N THR A 98 9.75 -25.82 -2.61
CA THR A 98 8.43 -25.49 -2.06
C THR A 98 8.47 -25.26 -0.54
N SER A 99 9.66 -25.13 0.07
CA SER A 99 9.86 -25.00 1.54
C SER A 99 9.09 -23.85 2.20
N ASN A 100 8.69 -22.85 1.41
CA ASN A 100 7.92 -21.69 1.87
C ASN A 100 6.40 -21.96 1.99
N VAL A 101 5.91 -23.11 1.53
CA VAL A 101 4.50 -23.51 1.61
C VAL A 101 4.35 -24.73 2.52
N ILE A 102 3.48 -24.62 3.52
CA ILE A 102 3.18 -25.71 4.46
C ILE A 102 1.70 -26.04 4.33
N ASN A 103 1.40 -27.25 3.87
CA ASN A 103 0.04 -27.76 3.83
C ASN A 103 -0.25 -28.58 5.10
N ILE A 104 -1.08 -28.02 5.99
CA ILE A 104 -1.61 -28.71 7.18
C ILE A 104 -3.10 -29.04 7.03
N SER A 105 -3.66 -28.85 5.83
CA SER A 105 -5.03 -29.26 5.51
C SER A 105 -5.09 -30.75 5.23
N LYS A 106 -6.32 -31.30 5.25
CA LYS A 106 -6.58 -32.69 4.85
C LYS A 106 -6.61 -32.86 3.33
N ILE A 107 -6.56 -31.77 2.57
CA ILE A 107 -6.64 -31.80 1.11
C ILE A 107 -5.23 -31.92 0.52
N HIS A 108 -5.04 -32.97 -0.28
CA HIS A 108 -3.82 -33.15 -1.05
C HIS A 108 -3.82 -32.23 -2.26
N LEU A 109 -2.81 -31.37 -2.34
CA LEU A 109 -2.54 -30.50 -3.49
C LEU A 109 -1.37 -31.08 -4.28
N SER A 110 -1.44 -30.95 -5.60
CA SER A 110 -0.35 -31.39 -6.48
C SER A 110 0.90 -30.53 -6.29
N GLN A 111 2.06 -31.05 -6.69
CA GLN A 111 3.31 -30.29 -6.60
C GLN A 111 3.29 -29.02 -7.47
N GLU A 112 2.62 -29.06 -8.61
CA GLU A 112 2.42 -27.90 -9.48
C GLU A 112 1.55 -26.84 -8.80
N GLN A 113 0.49 -27.26 -8.08
CA GLN A 113 -0.35 -26.35 -7.31
C GLN A 113 0.44 -25.68 -6.17
N LEU A 114 1.24 -26.47 -5.42
CA LEU A 114 2.10 -25.94 -4.36
C LEU A 114 3.16 -24.97 -4.91
N LYS A 115 3.72 -25.24 -6.08
CA LYS A 115 4.67 -24.35 -6.76
C LYS A 115 4.04 -23.03 -7.21
N VAL A 116 2.79 -23.06 -7.64
CA VAL A 116 2.06 -21.83 -7.96
C VAL A 116 1.84 -20.98 -6.70
N ILE A 117 1.49 -21.62 -5.58
CA ILE A 117 1.31 -20.95 -4.29
C ILE A 117 2.64 -20.41 -3.76
N SER A 118 3.76 -21.12 -3.97
CA SER A 118 5.09 -20.71 -3.46
C SER A 118 5.61 -19.41 -4.06
N LYS A 119 5.03 -18.92 -5.17
CA LYS A 119 5.30 -17.56 -5.70
C LYS A 119 4.99 -16.44 -4.69
N GLY A 120 4.15 -16.68 -3.70
CA GLY A 120 3.89 -15.73 -2.61
C GLY A 120 2.51 -15.07 -2.69
N LEU A 121 1.92 -14.73 -1.53
CA LEU A 121 0.64 -13.99 -1.45
C LEU A 121 0.72 -12.54 -1.95
N LYS A 122 1.93 -12.00 -2.09
CA LYS A 122 2.21 -10.68 -2.65
C LYS A 122 2.55 -10.72 -4.14
N PHE A 123 2.57 -11.91 -4.76
CA PHE A 123 2.81 -12.04 -6.18
C PHE A 123 1.64 -11.46 -6.96
N VAL A 124 1.93 -10.48 -7.83
CA VAL A 124 0.91 -9.84 -8.67
C VAL A 124 1.04 -10.38 -10.09
N PRO A 125 0.04 -11.12 -10.61
CA PRO A 125 -0.01 -11.53 -12.00
C PRO A 125 0.11 -10.33 -12.95
N THR A 126 0.82 -10.50 -14.08
CA THR A 126 0.88 -9.45 -15.10
C THR A 126 -0.53 -9.04 -15.54
N PRO A 127 -0.92 -7.77 -15.37
CA PRO A 127 -2.27 -7.33 -15.69
C PRO A 127 -2.54 -7.45 -17.18
N ARG A 128 -3.72 -7.99 -17.53
CA ARG A 128 -4.16 -8.17 -18.93
C ARG A 128 -4.98 -6.99 -19.44
N SER A 129 -5.47 -6.15 -18.55
CA SER A 129 -6.25 -4.95 -18.79
C SER A 129 -6.02 -3.95 -17.65
N ILE A 130 -6.31 -2.68 -17.91
CA ILE A 130 -6.42 -1.65 -16.88
C ILE A 130 -7.90 -1.48 -16.52
N ASN A 131 -8.19 -1.40 -15.22
CA ASN A 131 -9.47 -0.88 -14.77
C ASN A 131 -9.38 0.65 -14.70
N THR A 132 -9.82 1.31 -15.77
CA THR A 132 -9.74 2.76 -15.92
C THR A 132 -10.51 3.48 -14.81
N ILE A 133 -11.71 3.01 -14.48
CA ILE A 133 -12.58 3.62 -13.46
C ILE A 133 -11.89 3.58 -12.11
N THR A 134 -11.42 2.41 -11.67
CA THR A 134 -10.73 2.28 -10.38
C THR A 134 -9.44 3.11 -10.34
N THR A 135 -8.70 3.19 -11.45
CA THR A 135 -7.50 4.01 -11.55
C THR A 135 -7.85 5.49 -11.35
N VAL A 136 -8.85 6.01 -12.06
CA VAL A 136 -9.31 7.40 -11.94
C VAL A 136 -9.80 7.70 -10.52
N VAL A 137 -10.67 6.86 -9.96
CA VAL A 137 -11.21 7.05 -8.60
C VAL A 137 -10.09 7.07 -7.56
N ASN A 138 -9.14 6.13 -7.64
CA ASN A 138 -8.00 6.09 -6.70
C ASN A 138 -7.11 7.32 -6.84
N CYS A 139 -6.90 7.80 -8.06
CA CYS A 139 -6.12 9.01 -8.32
C CYS A 139 -6.84 10.26 -7.80
N GLU A 140 -8.14 10.40 -8.03
CA GLU A 140 -8.93 11.51 -7.48
C GLU A 140 -8.92 11.52 -5.95
N LYS A 141 -9.12 10.35 -5.33
CA LYS A 141 -9.04 10.20 -3.86
C LYS A 141 -7.67 10.59 -3.33
N SER A 142 -6.59 10.19 -4.01
CA SER A 142 -5.22 10.50 -3.59
C SER A 142 -4.85 11.98 -3.79
N LEU A 143 -5.42 12.62 -4.81
CA LEU A 143 -5.16 14.02 -5.15
C LEU A 143 -6.12 15.00 -4.47
N PHE A 144 -7.08 14.51 -3.67
CA PHE A 144 -8.12 15.33 -3.06
C PHE A 144 -7.60 16.51 -2.24
N SER A 145 -6.48 16.34 -1.53
CA SER A 145 -5.85 17.38 -0.70
C SER A 145 -4.68 18.10 -1.38
N THR A 146 -4.50 17.91 -2.69
CA THR A 146 -3.37 18.52 -3.42
C THR A 146 -3.78 19.84 -4.08
N PRO A 147 -2.83 20.79 -4.24
CA PRO A 147 -3.08 22.02 -4.99
C PRO A 147 -3.62 21.75 -6.39
N LYS A 148 -4.51 22.63 -6.89
CA LYS A 148 -5.18 22.49 -8.18
C LYS A 148 -4.21 22.23 -9.35
N LEU A 149 -3.06 22.89 -9.33
CA LEU A 149 -2.02 22.72 -10.34
C LEU A 149 -1.46 21.28 -10.38
N ILE A 150 -1.13 20.72 -9.21
CA ILE A 150 -0.62 19.34 -9.08
C ILE A 150 -1.69 18.36 -9.50
N LYS A 151 -2.95 18.60 -9.09
CA LYS A 151 -4.09 17.76 -9.49
C LYS A 151 -4.25 17.73 -11.02
N SER A 152 -4.23 18.88 -11.68
CA SER A 152 -4.34 18.96 -13.15
C SER A 152 -3.18 18.26 -13.86
N ALA A 153 -1.95 18.45 -13.39
CA ALA A 153 -0.76 17.79 -13.95
C ALA A 153 -0.85 16.26 -13.81
N ALA A 154 -1.15 15.76 -12.62
CA ALA A 154 -1.29 14.33 -12.37
C ALA A 154 -2.42 13.71 -13.21
N ILE A 155 -3.58 14.38 -13.31
CA ILE A 155 -4.69 13.92 -14.18
C ILE A 155 -4.23 13.80 -15.64
N SER A 156 -3.46 14.78 -16.14
CA SER A 156 -2.91 14.75 -17.50
C SER A 156 -1.95 13.57 -17.72
N GLU A 157 -1.05 13.31 -16.78
CA GLU A 157 -0.12 12.17 -16.83
C GLU A 157 -0.85 10.83 -16.80
N ILE A 158 -1.85 10.68 -15.92
CA ILE A 158 -2.66 9.47 -15.80
C ILE A 158 -3.48 9.23 -17.06
N SER A 159 -4.10 10.28 -17.61
CA SER A 159 -4.84 10.21 -18.88
C SER A 159 -3.91 9.76 -20.01
N THR A 160 -2.71 10.33 -20.08
CA THR A 160 -1.68 9.96 -21.05
C THR A 160 -1.24 8.50 -20.87
N PHE A 161 -1.03 8.05 -19.63
CA PHE A 161 -0.70 6.67 -19.31
C PHE A 161 -1.79 5.70 -19.76
N ILE A 162 -3.06 5.99 -19.46
CA ILE A 162 -4.20 5.15 -19.86
C ILE A 162 -4.31 5.08 -21.39
N GLN A 163 -4.17 6.20 -22.09
CA GLN A 163 -4.25 6.24 -23.56
C GLN A 163 -3.07 5.51 -24.23
N LYS A 164 -1.86 5.62 -23.65
CA LYS A 164 -0.65 4.97 -24.17
C LYS A 164 -0.52 3.53 -23.72
N TRP A 165 -1.33 3.06 -22.77
CA TRP A 165 -1.19 1.73 -22.23
C TRP A 165 -1.41 0.67 -23.30
N ARG A 166 -0.49 -0.31 -23.33
CA ARG A 166 -0.57 -1.47 -24.20
C ARG A 166 -0.42 -2.72 -23.36
N LYS A 167 -1.14 -3.76 -23.75
CA LYS A 167 -1.04 -5.07 -23.11
C LYS A 167 0.42 -5.55 -23.12
N PRO A 168 0.98 -5.96 -21.96
CA PRO A 168 2.32 -6.50 -21.90
C PRO A 168 2.49 -7.72 -22.82
N THR A 169 3.63 -7.82 -23.50
CA THR A 169 3.98 -8.97 -24.35
C THR A 169 4.60 -10.12 -23.56
N LYS A 170 5.23 -9.81 -22.42
CA LYS A 170 5.81 -10.78 -21.48
C LYS A 170 4.90 -10.92 -20.27
N PHE A 171 4.60 -12.17 -19.89
CA PHE A 171 3.79 -12.51 -18.72
C PHE A 171 4.67 -13.19 -17.68
N ASN A 172 4.43 -12.88 -16.40
CA ASN A 172 5.09 -13.55 -15.27
C ASN A 172 4.40 -14.86 -14.84
N MET A 173 3.35 -15.27 -15.56
CA MET A 173 2.70 -16.58 -15.43
C MET A 173 2.30 -17.15 -16.78
N ASN A 174 2.39 -18.47 -16.91
CA ASN A 174 1.93 -19.20 -18.09
C ASN A 174 0.45 -19.61 -17.98
N LYS A 175 -0.09 -20.21 -19.05
CA LYS A 175 -1.50 -20.63 -19.11
C LYS A 175 -1.85 -21.72 -18.10
N GLU A 176 -0.95 -22.69 -17.90
CA GLU A 176 -1.12 -23.79 -16.94
C GLU A 176 -1.14 -23.27 -15.50
N GLU A 177 -0.21 -22.41 -15.11
CA GLU A 177 -0.21 -21.77 -13.78
C GLU A 177 -1.49 -20.99 -13.54
N THR A 178 -2.02 -20.32 -14.57
CA THR A 178 -3.31 -19.61 -14.48
C THR A 178 -4.49 -20.57 -14.29
N LYS A 179 -4.44 -21.75 -14.94
CA LYS A 179 -5.46 -22.81 -14.79
C LYS A 179 -5.41 -23.40 -13.38
N LEU A 180 -4.23 -23.77 -12.90
CA LEU A 180 -3.99 -24.27 -11.54
C LEU A 180 -4.46 -23.28 -10.47
N LEU A 181 -4.21 -21.97 -10.64
CA LEU A 181 -4.74 -20.94 -9.73
C LEU A 181 -6.27 -20.95 -9.65
N LYS A 182 -6.95 -21.16 -10.77
CA LYS A 182 -8.43 -21.24 -10.80
C LYS A 182 -8.93 -22.50 -10.11
N GLU A 183 -8.24 -23.63 -10.32
CA GLU A 183 -8.54 -24.89 -9.64
C GLU A 183 -8.38 -24.75 -8.12
N ILE A 184 -7.24 -24.22 -7.66
CA ILE A 184 -7.00 -23.94 -6.24
C ILE A 184 -8.09 -23.03 -5.67
N LYS A 185 -8.46 -21.97 -6.40
CA LYS A 185 -9.54 -21.05 -5.99
C LYS A 185 -10.91 -21.73 -5.90
N SER A 186 -11.16 -22.79 -6.66
CA SER A 186 -12.43 -23.50 -6.62
C SER A 186 -12.59 -24.40 -5.39
N ILE A 187 -11.50 -24.75 -4.71
CA ILE A 187 -11.51 -25.55 -3.48
C ILE A 187 -12.05 -24.68 -2.33
N GLN A 188 -13.27 -24.94 -1.90
CA GLN A 188 -13.96 -24.14 -0.88
C GLN A 188 -13.57 -24.49 0.56
N ASP A 189 -13.01 -25.69 0.78
CA ASP A 189 -12.76 -26.26 2.10
C ASP A 189 -11.38 -25.92 2.68
N ILE A 190 -10.59 -25.10 1.97
CA ILE A 190 -9.28 -24.63 2.44
C ILE A 190 -9.22 -23.12 2.57
N VAL A 191 -8.29 -22.68 3.42
CA VAL A 191 -7.87 -21.29 3.57
C VAL A 191 -6.36 -21.23 3.36
N ILE A 192 -5.92 -20.28 2.53
CA ILE A 192 -4.49 -20.03 2.25
C ILE A 192 -4.12 -18.69 2.88
N ILE A 193 -3.25 -18.74 3.89
CA ILE A 193 -2.90 -17.59 4.74
C ILE A 193 -1.41 -17.55 5.02
N GLN A 194 -0.95 -16.42 5.58
CA GLN A 194 0.43 -16.26 6.01
C GLN A 194 0.59 -16.71 7.47
N ALA A 195 1.69 -17.40 7.77
CA ALA A 195 2.11 -17.70 9.15
C ALA A 195 2.49 -16.43 9.93
N ASP A 196 2.40 -16.50 11.26
CA ASP A 196 2.79 -15.39 12.16
C ASP A 196 4.29 -15.06 12.07
N LYS A 197 5.14 -16.08 11.85
CA LYS A 197 6.60 -15.93 11.74
C LYS A 197 7.14 -16.63 10.49
N GLY A 198 8.24 -16.08 9.96
CA GLY A 198 8.98 -16.68 8.85
C GLY A 198 8.36 -16.48 7.46
N GLY A 199 7.24 -15.75 7.35
CA GLY A 199 6.64 -15.39 6.07
C GLY A 199 6.04 -16.55 5.25
N LYS A 200 6.04 -17.76 5.81
CA LYS A 200 5.54 -18.98 5.17
C LYS A 200 4.05 -18.89 4.84
N ILE A 201 3.67 -19.55 3.76
CA ILE A 201 2.27 -19.73 3.37
C ILE A 201 1.77 -21.02 3.99
N VAL A 202 0.61 -20.95 4.63
CA VAL A 202 -0.03 -22.08 5.28
C VAL A 202 -1.37 -22.35 4.62
N ILE A 203 -1.59 -23.62 4.31
CA ILE A 203 -2.86 -24.12 3.77
C ILE A 203 -3.51 -24.92 4.89
N MET A 204 -4.72 -24.51 5.28
CA MET A 204 -5.47 -25.09 6.39
C MET A 204 -6.87 -25.49 5.95
N ASN A 205 -7.47 -26.46 6.63
CA ASN A 205 -8.91 -26.68 6.48
C ASN A 205 -9.65 -25.43 6.96
N LYS A 206 -10.68 -25.05 6.22
CA LYS A 206 -11.47 -23.84 6.51
C LYS A 206 -12.13 -23.93 7.88
N ASN A 207 -12.78 -25.04 8.19
CA ASN A 207 -13.45 -25.23 9.48
C ASN A 207 -12.48 -25.15 10.65
N ASP A 208 -11.32 -25.81 10.57
CA ASP A 208 -10.29 -25.73 11.62
C ASP A 208 -9.79 -24.30 11.83
N TYR A 209 -9.63 -23.54 10.75
CA TYR A 209 -9.26 -22.12 10.82
C TYR A 209 -10.32 -21.27 11.53
N PHE A 210 -11.60 -21.46 11.19
CA PHE A 210 -12.70 -20.75 11.85
C PHE A 210 -12.80 -21.12 13.33
N ASN A 211 -12.80 -22.41 13.66
CA ASN A 211 -12.91 -22.91 15.03
C ASN A 211 -11.79 -22.36 15.92
N LYS A 212 -10.53 -22.40 15.46
CA LYS A 212 -9.39 -21.86 16.23
C LYS A 212 -9.47 -20.35 16.48
N ILE A 213 -10.11 -19.60 15.60
CA ILE A 213 -10.36 -18.17 15.83
C ILE A 213 -11.52 -17.98 16.80
N GLU A 214 -12.62 -18.73 16.65
CA GLU A 214 -13.75 -18.66 17.57
C GLU A 214 -13.34 -19.05 19.00
N GLU A 215 -12.51 -20.08 19.17
CA GLU A 215 -11.88 -20.43 20.46
C GLU A 215 -11.13 -19.25 21.10
N LYS A 216 -10.42 -18.45 20.29
CA LYS A 216 -9.75 -17.23 20.78
C LYS A 216 -10.72 -16.12 21.13
N LEU A 217 -11.82 -15.98 20.38
CA LEU A 217 -12.86 -14.98 20.65
C LEU A 217 -13.73 -15.33 21.85
N ASN A 218 -13.74 -16.60 22.28
CA ASN A 218 -14.43 -17.05 23.49
C ASN A 218 -13.70 -16.68 24.79
N ASP A 219 -12.51 -16.07 24.72
CA ASP A 219 -11.87 -15.49 25.89
C ASP A 219 -12.65 -14.24 26.36
N LEU A 220 -13.57 -14.48 27.31
CA LEU A 220 -14.43 -13.46 27.89
C LEU A 220 -13.66 -12.40 28.69
N ASN A 221 -12.38 -12.56 28.97
CA ASN A 221 -11.59 -11.50 29.60
C ASN A 221 -11.16 -10.44 28.57
N VAL A 222 -10.98 -10.85 27.31
CA VAL A 222 -10.46 -9.99 26.24
C VAL A 222 -11.57 -9.53 25.29
N TYR A 223 -12.50 -10.41 24.95
CA TYR A 223 -13.52 -10.16 23.93
C TYR A 223 -14.93 -10.23 24.50
N GLU A 224 -15.85 -9.58 23.79
CA GLU A 224 -17.28 -9.60 24.06
C GLU A 224 -18.02 -9.70 22.73
N GLN A 225 -18.93 -10.65 22.58
CA GLN A 225 -19.80 -10.72 21.43
C GLN A 225 -20.93 -9.68 21.56
N VAL A 226 -21.14 -8.90 20.51
CA VAL A 226 -22.13 -7.81 20.48
C VAL A 226 -23.31 -8.27 19.62
N LYS A 227 -24.54 -8.09 20.13
CA LYS A 227 -25.76 -8.51 19.43
C LYS A 227 -26.11 -7.60 18.26
N ASN A 228 -25.93 -6.29 18.44
CA ASN A 228 -26.34 -5.29 17.47
C ASN A 228 -25.14 -4.80 16.65
N ASP A 229 -25.42 -4.38 15.41
CA ASP A 229 -24.42 -3.74 14.56
C ASP A 229 -23.91 -2.44 15.23
N PRO A 230 -22.59 -2.29 15.46
CA PRO A 230 -22.01 -1.13 16.13
C PRO A 230 -21.93 0.14 15.25
N THR A 231 -22.85 0.32 14.31
CA THR A 231 -23.05 1.59 13.55
C THR A 231 -23.18 2.83 14.44
N ILE A 232 -23.49 2.69 15.73
CA ILE A 232 -23.49 3.79 16.72
C ILE A 232 -22.16 4.57 16.73
N ILE A 233 -21.03 3.91 16.47
CA ILE A 233 -19.71 4.55 16.37
C ILE A 233 -19.72 5.66 15.31
N LYS A 234 -20.42 5.43 14.18
CA LYS A 234 -20.48 6.40 13.09
C LYS A 234 -21.16 7.68 13.54
N THR A 235 -22.27 7.52 14.25
CA THR A 235 -23.05 8.62 14.80
C THR A 235 -22.24 9.42 15.80
N GLU A 236 -21.48 8.75 16.68
CA GLU A 236 -20.58 9.41 17.64
C GLU A 236 -19.47 10.22 16.95
N ILE A 237 -18.81 9.61 15.95
CA ILE A 237 -17.79 10.30 15.12
C ILE A 237 -18.41 11.51 14.42
N ASN A 238 -19.53 11.33 13.72
CA ASN A 238 -20.21 12.41 12.99
C ASN A 238 -20.60 13.57 13.92
N LYS A 239 -21.11 13.27 15.12
CA LYS A 239 -21.47 14.28 16.13
C LYS A 239 -20.23 15.07 16.57
N LYS A 240 -19.14 14.39 16.91
CA LYS A 240 -17.89 15.04 17.34
C LYS A 240 -17.27 15.88 16.23
N VAL A 241 -17.15 15.33 15.02
CA VAL A 241 -16.58 16.03 13.85
C VAL A 241 -17.42 17.26 13.49
N THR A 242 -18.75 17.15 13.49
CA THR A 242 -19.65 18.28 13.22
C THR A 242 -19.51 19.38 14.27
N LYS A 243 -19.38 19.02 15.56
CA LYS A 243 -19.09 19.97 16.64
C LYS A 243 -17.76 20.69 16.41
N MET A 244 -16.70 19.96 16.05
CA MET A 244 -15.38 20.54 15.78
C MET A 244 -15.40 21.49 14.58
N LEU A 245 -16.16 21.17 13.53
CA LEU A 245 -16.32 22.05 12.36
C LEU A 245 -17.02 23.36 12.75
N LYS A 246 -18.13 23.28 13.50
CA LYS A 246 -18.85 24.48 13.99
C LYS A 246 -17.98 25.39 14.87
N GLN A 247 -16.99 24.81 15.54
CA GLN A 247 -16.01 25.52 16.36
C GLN A 247 -14.79 26.00 15.56
N ASN A 248 -14.79 25.88 14.23
CA ASN A 248 -13.68 26.22 13.34
C ASN A 248 -12.34 25.52 13.67
N LYS A 249 -12.40 24.36 14.36
CA LYS A 249 -11.20 23.58 14.72
C LYS A 249 -10.69 22.70 13.59
N ILE A 250 -11.54 22.43 12.60
CA ILE A 250 -11.25 21.61 11.42
C ILE A 250 -11.89 22.24 10.19
N THR A 251 -11.40 21.86 9.01
CA THR A 251 -11.94 22.28 7.71
C THR A 251 -13.03 21.32 7.23
N ASP A 252 -13.80 21.72 6.21
CA ASP A 252 -14.76 20.81 5.54
C ASP A 252 -14.08 19.58 4.93
N GLN A 253 -12.85 19.75 4.42
CA GLN A 253 -12.02 18.65 3.93
C GLN A 253 -11.71 17.64 5.04
N ASN A 254 -11.36 18.11 6.24
CA ASN A 254 -11.17 17.22 7.39
C ASN A 254 -12.47 16.51 7.76
N LYS A 255 -13.61 17.21 7.77
CA LYS A 255 -14.91 16.59 8.03
C LYS A 255 -15.19 15.46 7.04
N TYR A 256 -15.08 15.76 5.75
CA TYR A 256 -15.30 14.76 4.69
C TYR A 256 -14.42 13.53 4.89
N TYR A 257 -13.11 13.73 5.11
CA TYR A 257 -12.18 12.62 5.36
C TYR A 257 -12.56 11.80 6.60
N LEU A 258 -12.83 12.47 7.73
CA LEU A 258 -13.14 11.83 9.01
C LEU A 258 -14.45 11.03 8.98
N THR A 259 -15.38 11.39 8.09
CA THR A 259 -16.69 10.73 7.96
C THR A 259 -16.83 9.92 6.65
N SER A 260 -15.74 9.64 5.95
CA SER A 260 -15.80 9.02 4.60
C SER A 260 -16.00 7.50 4.57
N ILE A 261 -15.85 6.82 5.72
CA ILE A 261 -15.80 5.35 5.78
C ILE A 261 -16.80 4.83 6.82
N ASP A 262 -17.56 3.81 6.44
CA ASP A 262 -18.58 3.16 7.29
C ASP A 262 -18.24 1.70 7.61
N ASP A 263 -17.34 1.07 6.86
CA ASP A 263 -17.02 -0.35 7.00
C ASP A 263 -16.41 -0.67 8.37
N LEU A 264 -16.94 -1.72 9.01
CA LEU A 264 -16.36 -2.25 10.24
C LEU A 264 -15.10 -3.08 9.96
N PRO A 265 -14.11 -3.04 10.88
CA PRO A 265 -12.96 -3.93 10.80
C PRO A 265 -13.36 -5.40 10.76
N LYS A 266 -12.62 -6.20 10.01
CA LYS A 266 -12.68 -7.67 10.07
C LYS A 266 -11.41 -8.18 10.72
N ILE A 267 -11.41 -9.39 11.25
CA ILE A 267 -10.18 -10.03 11.74
C ILE A 267 -9.73 -11.17 10.84
N ARG A 268 -8.45 -11.50 10.93
CA ARG A 268 -7.85 -12.71 10.36
C ARG A 268 -6.90 -13.36 11.37
N GLY A 269 -6.80 -14.69 11.32
CA GLY A 269 -5.85 -15.46 12.11
C GLY A 269 -4.55 -15.68 11.35
N GLN A 270 -3.42 -15.64 12.06
CA GLN A 270 -2.12 -16.07 11.56
C GLN A 270 -1.62 -17.24 12.41
N PRO A 271 -1.39 -18.43 11.83
CA PRO A 271 -0.95 -19.60 12.59
C PRO A 271 0.47 -19.42 13.12
N LYS A 272 0.65 -19.70 14.42
CA LYS A 272 1.96 -19.76 15.08
C LYS A 272 2.55 -21.16 14.94
N LEU A 273 3.09 -21.48 13.75
CA LEU A 273 3.65 -22.81 13.42
C LEU A 273 4.78 -23.30 14.36
N HIS A 274 5.41 -22.39 15.09
CA HIS A 274 6.50 -22.69 16.03
C HIS A 274 6.01 -23.05 17.45
N LYS A 275 4.68 -23.13 17.65
CA LYS A 275 4.06 -23.49 18.93
C LYS A 275 3.24 -24.76 18.76
N ILE A 276 3.18 -25.55 19.83
CA ILE A 276 2.31 -26.75 19.93
C ILE A 276 0.87 -26.33 19.61
N ASP A 277 0.14 -27.21 18.92
CA ASP A 277 -1.24 -27.00 18.44
C ASP A 277 -1.45 -25.84 17.46
N THR A 278 -0.38 -25.14 17.03
CA THR A 278 -0.45 -24.05 16.06
C THR A 278 -1.56 -23.03 16.39
N PRO A 279 -1.50 -22.36 17.55
CA PRO A 279 -2.49 -21.36 17.95
C PRO A 279 -2.51 -20.18 16.99
N MET A 280 -3.66 -19.50 16.90
CA MET A 280 -3.83 -18.32 16.04
C MET A 280 -3.40 -17.05 16.75
N ARG A 281 -2.69 -16.18 16.02
CA ARG A 281 -2.61 -14.75 16.32
C ARG A 281 -3.71 -14.02 15.59
N ILE A 282 -4.56 -13.31 16.34
CA ILE A 282 -5.61 -12.49 15.77
C ILE A 282 -5.02 -11.16 15.30
N VAL A 283 -5.33 -10.78 14.06
CA VAL A 283 -4.96 -9.49 13.47
C VAL A 283 -6.20 -8.84 12.89
N THR A 284 -6.51 -7.64 13.37
CA THR A 284 -7.59 -6.79 12.91
C THR A 284 -7.18 -6.07 11.63
N CYS A 285 -7.95 -6.30 10.57
CA CYS A 285 -7.88 -5.60 9.30
C CYS A 285 -8.58 -4.24 9.44
N SER A 286 -7.88 -3.24 9.97
CA SER A 286 -8.46 -1.92 10.23
C SER A 286 -8.23 -0.90 9.11
N ARG A 287 -7.58 -1.29 7.99
CA ARG A 287 -7.34 -0.36 6.88
C ARG A 287 -8.66 -0.05 6.21
N ASP A 288 -8.89 1.23 5.92
CA ASP A 288 -10.12 1.74 5.30
C ASP A 288 -11.38 1.27 6.07
N THR A 289 -11.35 1.41 7.40
CA THR A 289 -12.50 1.12 8.29
C THR A 289 -12.97 2.37 9.01
N ILE A 290 -14.15 2.31 9.64
CA ILE A 290 -14.84 3.43 10.29
C ILE A 290 -13.98 4.23 11.27
N THR A 291 -13.11 3.60 12.05
CA THR A 291 -12.22 4.29 13.00
C THR A 291 -10.88 4.70 12.40
N SER A 292 -10.57 4.27 11.17
CA SER A 292 -9.26 4.52 10.56
C SER A 292 -8.96 6.00 10.26
N PRO A 293 -9.92 6.83 9.79
CA PRO A 293 -9.65 8.25 9.54
C PRO A 293 -9.38 9.04 10.83
N ILE A 294 -10.23 8.85 11.85
CA ILE A 294 -10.05 9.49 13.16
C ILE A 294 -8.76 9.02 13.83
N SER A 295 -8.39 7.75 13.64
CA SER A 295 -7.16 7.20 14.18
C SER A 295 -5.92 7.85 13.57
N GLN A 296 -5.90 7.98 12.25
CA GLN A 296 -4.81 8.64 11.52
C GLN A 296 -4.75 10.14 11.84
N PHE A 297 -5.89 10.78 11.99
CA PHE A 297 -5.98 12.20 12.32
C PHE A 297 -5.35 12.49 13.70
N ILE A 298 -5.77 11.76 14.74
CA ILE A 298 -5.21 11.96 16.09
C ILE A 298 -3.73 11.55 16.15
N PHE A 299 -3.32 10.51 15.42
CA PHE A 299 -1.91 10.13 15.32
C PHE A 299 -1.05 11.26 14.77
N ARG A 300 -1.49 11.96 13.70
CA ARG A 300 -0.74 13.09 13.12
C ARG A 300 -0.53 14.23 14.11
N ILE A 301 -1.44 14.40 15.07
CA ILE A 301 -1.35 15.41 16.12
C ILE A 301 -0.35 14.96 17.20
N ILE A 302 -0.48 13.74 17.71
CA ILE A 302 0.28 13.28 18.88
C ILE A 302 1.64 12.65 18.54
N LYS A 303 1.93 12.34 17.27
CA LYS A 303 3.18 11.65 16.87
C LYS A 303 4.45 12.37 17.32
N GLU A 304 4.41 13.70 17.47
CA GLU A 304 5.56 14.50 17.90
C GLU A 304 5.85 14.31 19.39
N LEU A 305 4.89 13.85 20.20
CA LEU A 305 5.12 13.58 21.63
C LEU A 305 6.21 12.54 21.87
N ARG A 306 6.51 11.68 20.89
CA ARG A 306 7.62 10.74 20.97
C ARG A 306 8.97 11.41 21.20
N THR A 307 9.14 12.67 20.76
CA THR A 307 10.40 13.41 20.96
C THR A 307 10.54 13.90 22.40
N THR A 308 9.50 13.80 23.24
CA THR A 308 9.59 14.09 24.68
C THR A 308 9.97 12.85 25.50
N LEU A 309 10.16 11.69 24.84
CA LEU A 309 10.60 10.46 25.49
C LEU A 309 12.13 10.32 25.39
N SER A 310 12.78 10.15 26.53
CA SER A 310 14.19 9.74 26.60
C SER A 310 14.32 8.22 26.43
N GLY A 311 15.44 7.75 25.87
CA GLY A 311 15.73 6.32 25.72
C GLY A 311 14.92 5.58 24.64
N VAL A 312 14.14 6.30 23.82
CA VAL A 312 13.38 5.69 22.71
C VAL A 312 14.22 5.70 21.43
N VAL A 313 14.30 4.54 20.80
CA VAL A 313 15.02 4.37 19.54
C VAL A 313 14.04 4.31 18.39
N CYS A 314 13.99 5.37 17.59
CA CYS A 314 12.96 5.56 16.56
C CYS A 314 13.21 4.79 15.25
N ASN A 315 14.41 4.28 15.01
CA ASN A 315 14.73 3.53 13.80
C ASN A 315 15.98 2.65 13.98
N THR A 316 16.12 1.65 13.11
CA THR A 316 17.22 0.68 13.13
C THR A 316 18.59 1.34 13.00
N SER A 317 18.74 2.37 12.16
CA SER A 317 20.02 3.06 11.98
C SER A 317 20.48 3.77 13.27
N ASN A 318 19.54 4.40 14.00
CA ASN A 318 19.82 5.04 15.27
C ASN A 318 20.18 4.00 16.34
N PHE A 319 19.49 2.85 16.34
CA PHE A 319 19.83 1.74 17.23
C PHE A 319 21.26 1.24 17.00
N ILE A 320 21.63 0.98 15.74
CA ILE A 320 22.97 0.52 15.38
C ILE A 320 24.01 1.54 15.83
N LYS A 321 23.77 2.84 15.63
CA LYS A 321 24.69 3.88 16.08
C LYS A 321 24.88 3.86 17.60
N ILE A 322 23.77 3.82 18.35
CA ILE A 322 23.81 3.79 19.83
C ILE A 322 24.57 2.57 20.32
N ILE A 323 24.26 1.37 19.81
CA ILE A 323 24.85 0.12 20.32
C ILE A 323 26.30 -0.11 19.88
N THR A 324 26.72 0.45 18.72
CA THR A 324 28.10 0.33 18.24
C THR A 324 29.09 1.04 19.16
N ASP A 325 28.66 2.14 19.79
CA ASP A 325 29.51 2.93 20.69
C ASP A 325 29.56 2.34 22.11
N VAL A 326 28.70 1.36 22.44
CA VAL A 326 28.67 0.71 23.75
C VAL A 326 29.84 -0.28 23.85
N LYS A 327 30.78 -0.01 24.77
CA LYS A 327 31.82 -0.95 25.17
C LYS A 327 31.38 -1.63 26.47
N LEU A 328 31.38 -2.95 26.49
CA LEU A 328 31.07 -3.75 27.67
C LEU A 328 32.36 -4.11 28.41
N ASN A 329 32.37 -3.91 29.72
CA ASN A 329 33.42 -4.43 30.60
C ASN A 329 33.25 -5.94 30.83
N GLN A 330 34.27 -6.62 31.37
CA GLN A 330 34.23 -8.08 31.59
C GLN A 330 33.14 -8.52 32.58
N ASP A 331 32.72 -7.63 33.46
CA ASP A 331 31.69 -7.81 34.48
C ASP A 331 30.30 -7.29 34.05
N GLU A 332 30.17 -6.74 32.85
CA GLU A 332 28.91 -6.24 32.32
C GLU A 332 28.22 -7.27 31.42
N HIS A 333 26.90 -7.38 31.57
CA HIS A 333 26.08 -8.31 30.81
C HIS A 333 24.99 -7.58 30.03
N LEU A 334 24.77 -8.04 28.79
CA LEU A 334 23.66 -7.57 27.97
C LEU A 334 22.39 -8.38 28.30
N ALA A 335 21.37 -7.69 28.81
CA ALA A 335 20.05 -8.26 29.00
C ALA A 335 19.08 -7.79 27.90
N SER A 336 18.35 -8.73 27.31
CA SER A 336 17.24 -8.45 26.38
C SER A 336 15.93 -8.88 27.02
N LEU A 337 15.01 -7.93 27.17
CA LEU A 337 13.69 -8.15 27.78
C LEU A 337 12.61 -7.97 26.71
N ASP A 338 11.76 -8.99 26.53
CA ASP A 338 10.62 -8.94 25.62
C ASP A 338 9.32 -8.86 26.42
N ILE A 339 8.45 -7.91 26.06
CA ILE A 339 7.15 -7.76 26.71
C ILE A 339 6.16 -8.72 26.07
N GLN A 340 5.67 -9.67 26.87
CA GLN A 340 4.65 -10.60 26.41
C GLN A 340 3.31 -9.88 26.13
N ASP A 341 2.77 -10.14 24.94
CA ASP A 341 1.41 -9.74 24.54
C ASP A 341 1.10 -8.25 24.79
N LEU A 342 2.08 -7.38 24.50
CA LEU A 342 2.04 -5.93 24.76
C LEU A 342 0.66 -5.31 24.43
N TYR A 343 0.17 -5.53 23.20
CA TYR A 343 -1.04 -4.85 22.74
C TYR A 343 -2.30 -5.21 23.52
N THR A 344 -2.51 -6.47 23.87
CA THR A 344 -3.69 -6.90 24.63
C THR A 344 -3.62 -6.48 26.11
N ASN A 345 -2.43 -6.15 26.60
CA ASN A 345 -2.20 -5.79 28.00
C ASN A 345 -2.09 -4.27 28.24
N ILE A 346 -2.20 -3.42 27.20
CA ILE A 346 -2.12 -1.96 27.38
C ILE A 346 -3.32 -1.43 28.18
N PRO A 347 -3.11 -0.75 29.33
CA PRO A 347 -4.18 -0.08 30.04
C PRO A 347 -4.58 1.21 29.33
N VAL A 348 -5.53 1.13 28.38
CA VAL A 348 -5.89 2.21 27.45
C VAL A 348 -6.18 3.54 28.16
N ASN A 349 -6.93 3.53 29.28
CA ASN A 349 -7.21 4.76 30.03
C ASN A 349 -5.93 5.43 30.55
N LYS A 350 -5.03 4.65 31.16
CA LYS A 350 -3.75 5.16 31.65
C LYS A 350 -2.89 5.69 30.50
N ALA A 351 -2.89 5.03 29.35
CA ALA A 351 -2.17 5.49 28.17
C ALA A 351 -2.70 6.84 27.65
N ILE A 352 -4.03 7.04 27.67
CA ILE A 352 -4.65 8.33 27.33
C ILE A 352 -4.22 9.40 28.33
N ASP A 353 -4.29 9.14 29.64
CA ASP A 353 -3.91 10.12 30.66
C ASP A 353 -2.43 10.51 30.57
N ILE A 354 -1.53 9.54 30.34
CA ILE A 354 -0.10 9.79 30.09
C ILE A 354 0.07 10.66 28.84
N THR A 355 -0.65 10.36 27.76
CA THR A 355 -0.59 11.15 26.52
C THR A 355 -0.99 12.60 26.79
N LEU A 356 -2.09 12.82 27.53
CA LEU A 356 -2.58 14.15 27.87
C LEU A 356 -1.61 14.94 28.75
N LYS A 357 -0.93 14.28 29.69
CA LYS A 357 0.12 14.91 30.51
C LYS A 357 1.30 15.37 29.65
N ARG A 358 1.70 14.55 28.69
CA ARG A 358 2.83 14.87 27.78
C ARG A 358 2.51 15.95 26.75
N LEU A 359 1.22 16.26 26.51
CA LEU A 359 0.86 17.39 25.65
C LEU A 359 1.49 18.70 26.15
N ASP A 360 1.58 18.89 27.47
CA ASP A 360 2.17 20.09 28.08
C ASP A 360 3.69 20.20 27.85
N GLU A 361 4.36 19.09 27.57
CA GLU A 361 5.80 19.04 27.37
C GLU A 361 6.20 19.43 25.92
N SER A 362 5.23 19.55 25.01
CA SER A 362 5.50 19.71 23.58
C SER A 362 5.01 21.05 23.03
N LYS A 363 5.92 22.02 22.94
CA LYS A 363 5.71 23.35 22.35
C LYS A 363 5.13 23.34 20.92
N LYS A 364 5.34 22.25 20.17
CA LYS A 364 4.81 22.12 18.80
C LYS A 364 3.28 22.00 18.74
N LEU A 365 2.63 21.64 19.85
CA LEU A 365 1.17 21.48 19.89
C LEU A 365 0.44 22.75 20.35
N ASP A 366 1.15 23.76 20.85
CA ASP A 366 0.57 25.03 21.33
C ASP A 366 -0.20 25.79 20.25
N ASN A 367 0.21 25.63 18.98
CA ASN A 367 -0.40 26.30 17.83
C ASN A 367 -1.61 25.56 17.25
N LEU A 368 -2.02 24.42 17.82
CA LEU A 368 -3.15 23.64 17.31
C LEU A 368 -4.47 24.15 17.90
N PRO A 369 -5.58 24.15 17.14
CA PRO A 369 -6.89 24.60 17.61
C PRO A 369 -7.58 23.58 18.55
N PHE A 370 -6.86 22.59 19.08
CA PHE A 370 -7.41 21.49 19.87
C PHE A 370 -7.10 21.66 21.36
N THR A 371 -8.12 21.62 22.19
CA THR A 371 -7.95 21.55 23.64
C THR A 371 -7.56 20.13 24.07
N LYS A 372 -7.00 19.96 25.28
CA LYS A 372 -6.78 18.63 25.87
C LYS A 372 -8.05 17.78 25.90
N THR A 373 -9.20 18.41 26.17
CA THR A 373 -10.51 17.74 26.16
C THR A 373 -10.84 17.22 24.77
N ASP A 374 -10.56 17.99 23.71
CA ASP A 374 -10.75 17.51 22.34
C ASP A 374 -9.86 16.31 22.02
N ILE A 375 -8.58 16.38 22.38
CA ILE A 375 -7.63 15.27 22.19
C ILE A 375 -8.07 14.03 22.95
N LYS A 376 -8.52 14.18 24.20
CA LYS A 376 -9.04 13.08 25.02
C LYS A 376 -10.24 12.40 24.37
N GLU A 377 -11.22 13.18 23.91
CA GLU A 377 -12.42 12.65 23.24
C GLU A 377 -12.05 11.94 21.93
N LEU A 378 -11.13 12.48 21.13
CA LEU A 378 -10.66 11.85 19.90
C LEU A 378 -9.91 10.54 20.17
N LEU A 379 -9.06 10.50 21.20
CA LEU A 379 -8.36 9.28 21.62
C LEU A 379 -9.34 8.21 22.12
N ILE A 380 -10.35 8.60 22.89
CA ILE A 380 -11.41 7.69 23.32
C ILE A 380 -12.13 7.09 22.11
N LEU A 381 -12.56 7.93 21.16
CA LEU A 381 -13.25 7.47 19.95
C LEU A 381 -12.38 6.51 19.11
N ALA A 382 -11.08 6.76 19.04
CA ALA A 382 -10.18 5.95 18.24
C ALA A 382 -9.75 4.63 18.92
N LEU A 383 -9.56 4.64 20.25
CA LEU A 383 -8.96 3.50 20.98
C LEU A 383 -10.00 2.60 21.68
N LYS A 384 -11.16 3.13 22.08
CA LYS A 384 -12.18 2.35 22.81
C LYS A 384 -13.24 1.70 21.92
N ASN A 385 -13.31 2.11 20.65
CA ASN A 385 -14.25 1.57 19.67
C ASN A 385 -13.63 0.41 18.86
N SER A 386 -13.04 -0.55 19.58
CA SER A 386 -12.37 -1.73 19.02
C SER A 386 -13.38 -2.83 18.63
N TYR A 387 -14.37 -2.47 17.84
CA TYR A 387 -15.37 -3.39 17.29
C TYR A 387 -14.88 -4.00 15.98
N PHE A 388 -15.25 -5.26 15.74
CA PHE A 388 -14.93 -5.97 14.51
C PHE A 388 -15.93 -7.08 14.20
N GLN A 389 -15.92 -7.53 12.95
CA GLN A 389 -16.74 -8.63 12.45
C GLN A 389 -15.88 -9.89 12.23
N PHE A 390 -16.43 -11.03 12.63
CA PHE A 390 -15.91 -12.35 12.26
C PHE A 390 -17.05 -13.33 12.04
N ASN A 391 -17.02 -14.06 10.92
CA ASN A 391 -18.00 -15.11 10.61
C ASN A 391 -19.47 -14.66 10.77
N GLY A 392 -19.80 -13.45 10.29
CA GLY A 392 -21.16 -12.88 10.39
C GLY A 392 -21.55 -12.34 11.76
N LYS A 393 -20.71 -12.50 12.80
CA LYS A 393 -20.95 -12.01 14.16
C LYS A 393 -20.13 -10.75 14.45
N PHE A 394 -20.63 -9.92 15.36
CA PHE A 394 -19.93 -8.72 15.85
C PHE A 394 -19.29 -8.97 17.21
N TYR A 395 -18.10 -8.41 17.40
CA TYR A 395 -17.34 -8.51 18.63
C TYR A 395 -16.73 -7.16 18.99
N LYS A 396 -16.42 -7.00 20.28
CA LYS A 396 -15.67 -5.89 20.84
C LYS A 396 -14.48 -6.44 21.61
N GLN A 397 -13.30 -5.85 21.40
CA GLN A 397 -12.17 -6.07 22.29
C GLN A 397 -12.28 -5.13 23.51
N LYS A 398 -12.38 -5.71 24.71
CA LYS A 398 -12.58 -4.98 25.97
C LYS A 398 -11.28 -4.43 26.56
N THR A 399 -10.18 -5.16 26.37
CA THR A 399 -8.88 -4.88 26.99
C THR A 399 -7.79 -4.73 25.94
N GLY A 400 -6.84 -3.84 26.23
CA GLY A 400 -5.74 -3.56 25.31
C GLY A 400 -6.18 -2.88 24.02
N LEU A 401 -5.33 -3.03 23.00
CA LEU A 401 -5.50 -2.50 21.66
C LEU A 401 -5.52 -3.65 20.64
N PRO A 402 -6.39 -3.61 19.63
CA PRO A 402 -6.48 -4.65 18.63
C PRO A 402 -5.31 -4.57 17.66
N MET A 403 -4.52 -5.64 17.56
CA MET A 403 -3.38 -5.73 16.64
C MET A 403 -3.81 -5.50 15.18
N GLY A 404 -3.03 -4.74 14.42
CA GLY A 404 -3.30 -4.42 13.01
C GLY A 404 -3.88 -3.03 12.75
N ILE A 405 -4.19 -2.23 13.79
CA ILE A 405 -4.42 -0.79 13.64
C ILE A 405 -3.17 -0.03 13.19
N HIS A 406 -3.36 1.02 12.38
CA HIS A 406 -2.30 1.91 11.89
C HIS A 406 -1.36 2.46 12.99
N TYR A 407 -1.78 2.46 14.26
CA TYR A 407 -0.94 2.85 15.40
C TYR A 407 0.23 1.89 15.68
N HIS A 408 0.15 0.61 15.31
CA HIS A 408 1.18 -0.38 15.71
C HIS A 408 2.51 -0.26 14.97
N GLN A 409 2.61 0.68 14.04
CA GLN A 409 3.86 0.92 13.32
C GLN A 409 4.75 1.96 14.00
N TYR A 410 4.28 2.70 15.03
CA TYR A 410 5.04 3.81 15.61
C TYR A 410 4.81 4.02 17.11
#